data_AF-U6DU74-F1
#
_entry.id   AF-U6DU74-F1
#
_cell.length_a   1.000
_cell.length_b   1.000
_cell.length_c   1.000
_cell.angle_alpha   90.00
_cell.angle_beta   90.00
_cell.angle_gamma   90.00
#
_symmetry.space_group_name_H-M   'P 1'
#
loop_
_entity.id
_entity.type
_entity.pdbx_description
1 polymer ?
#
loop_
_entity_poly.entity_id
_entity_poly.type
_entity_poly.pdbx_seq_one_letter_code
_entity_poly.pdbx_strand_id
1 'polypeptide(L)'
;MAKTAMAYKEKMKELSMLSLICSCFYPEPRNINIYTYDDMEVKQINKRASGQAFELILKPPSPISEAPRTLASPKKKDLSLEEIQKKLEAAEERRKSQEAQVLKQLAEKREHEREVLQKALEENNNF
;
A
#
# COMPACT_ATOMS: atom_id res chain seq x y z
N MET A 1 -41.68 -41.88 -17.72
CA MET A 1 -41.02 -40.64 -18.18
C MET A 1 -39.53 -40.58 -17.84
N ALA A 2 -39.09 -40.92 -16.61
CA ALA A 2 -37.68 -40.86 -16.21
C ALA A 2 -36.72 -41.70 -17.09
N LYS A 3 -37.13 -42.91 -17.48
CA LYS A 3 -36.31 -43.81 -18.33
C LYS A 3 -36.05 -43.23 -19.72
N THR A 4 -37.05 -42.57 -20.32
CA THR A 4 -36.94 -41.92 -21.62
C THR A 4 -36.02 -40.70 -21.56
N ALA A 5 -36.10 -39.92 -20.49
CA ALA A 5 -35.22 -38.78 -20.27
C ALA A 5 -33.75 -39.18 -20.05
N MET A 6 -33.49 -40.29 -19.35
CA MET A 6 -32.13 -40.82 -19.20
C MET A 6 -31.59 -41.36 -20.54
N ALA A 7 -32.39 -42.10 -21.29
CA ALA A 7 -31.99 -42.61 -22.61
C ALA A 7 -31.72 -41.48 -23.62
N TYR A 8 -32.54 -40.42 -23.58
CA TYR A 8 -32.31 -39.22 -24.39
C TYR A 8 -31.03 -38.48 -23.97
N LYS A 9 -30.75 -38.38 -22.67
CA LYS A 9 -29.50 -37.80 -22.15
C LYS A 9 -28.28 -38.58 -22.62
N GLU A 10 -28.34 -39.92 -22.61
CA GLU A 10 -27.28 -40.78 -23.14
C GLU A 10 -27.10 -40.61 -24.66
N LYS A 11 -28.20 -40.55 -25.43
CA LYS A 11 -28.11 -40.29 -26.87
C LYS A 11 -27.58 -38.90 -27.21
N MET A 12 -27.88 -37.90 -26.39
CA MET A 12 -27.33 -36.54 -26.54
C MET A 12 -25.84 -36.47 -26.21
N LYS A 13 -25.30 -37.38 -25.40
CA LYS A 13 -23.86 -37.50 -25.14
C LYS A 13 -23.09 -38.09 -26.33
N GLU A 14 -23.71 -38.97 -27.12
CA GLU A 14 -23.10 -39.59 -28.31
C GLU A 14 -22.95 -38.60 -29.49
N LEU A 15 -23.69 -37.49 -29.47
CA LEU A 15 -23.50 -36.41 -30.43
C LEU A 15 -22.22 -35.64 -30.07
N SER A 16 -21.13 -36.02 -30.75
CA SER A 16 -19.71 -35.62 -30.56
C SER A 16 -19.41 -34.14 -30.32
N MET A 17 -20.36 -33.22 -30.47
CA MET A 17 -20.20 -31.77 -30.29
C MET A 17 -20.87 -31.24 -29.01
N LEU A 18 -21.87 -31.94 -28.46
CA LEU A 18 -22.63 -31.46 -27.29
C LEU A 18 -21.82 -31.52 -25.99
N SER A 19 -20.86 -32.44 -25.91
CA SER A 19 -19.88 -32.52 -24.81
C SER A 19 -18.96 -31.30 -24.73
N LEU A 20 -18.77 -30.58 -25.86
CA LEU A 20 -17.95 -29.37 -25.94
C LEU A 20 -18.74 -28.11 -25.54
N ILE A 21 -20.05 -28.11 -25.81
CA ILE A 21 -20.91 -26.91 -25.67
C ILE A 21 -21.60 -26.88 -24.28
N CYS A 22 -21.79 -28.03 -23.62
CA CYS A 22 -22.52 -28.09 -22.36
C CYS A 22 -21.91 -29.06 -21.34
N SER A 23 -21.23 -28.50 -20.32
CA SER A 23 -20.62 -29.24 -19.21
C SER A 23 -21.61 -30.01 -18.33
N CYS A 24 -22.92 -29.72 -18.42
CA CYS A 24 -23.98 -30.40 -17.67
C CYS A 24 -24.18 -31.88 -18.10
N PHE A 25 -23.69 -32.28 -19.28
CA PHE A 25 -23.81 -33.66 -19.76
C PHE A 25 -22.69 -34.57 -19.26
N TYR A 26 -21.50 -34.03 -18.97
CA TYR A 26 -20.37 -34.75 -18.37
C TYR A 26 -19.78 -33.91 -17.22
N PRO A 27 -20.33 -34.01 -16.00
CA PRO A 27 -19.81 -33.31 -14.82
C PRO A 27 -18.55 -34.00 -14.25
N GLU A 28 -17.77 -34.65 -15.11
CA GLU A 28 -16.54 -35.31 -14.70
C GLU A 28 -15.60 -34.23 -14.17
N PRO A 29 -15.10 -34.35 -12.92
CA PRO A 29 -14.15 -33.41 -12.37
C PRO A 29 -12.83 -33.68 -13.08
N ARG A 30 -12.70 -33.16 -14.31
CA ARG A 30 -11.42 -33.06 -14.98
C ARG A 30 -10.53 -32.34 -13.98
N ASN A 31 -9.43 -32.98 -13.61
CA ASN A 31 -8.44 -32.41 -12.74
C ASN A 31 -7.73 -31.31 -13.55
N ILE A 32 -8.33 -30.12 -13.61
CA ILE A 32 -7.89 -28.93 -14.37
C ILE A 32 -6.76 -28.25 -13.59
N ASN A 33 -5.78 -29.01 -13.11
CA ASN A 33 -4.66 -28.38 -12.39
C ASN A 33 -3.79 -27.57 -13.36
N ILE A 34 -3.74 -27.95 -14.64
CA ILE A 34 -3.08 -27.20 -15.72
C ILE A 34 -3.85 -27.50 -17.03
N TYR A 35 -4.38 -26.48 -17.71
CA TYR A 35 -4.90 -26.59 -19.08
C TYR A 35 -3.94 -25.84 -20.01
N THR A 36 -3.25 -26.57 -20.88
CA THR A 36 -2.35 -26.02 -21.89
C THR A 36 -3.00 -26.17 -23.27
N TYR A 37 -3.19 -25.06 -23.96
CA TYR A 37 -3.67 -25.03 -25.34
C TYR A 37 -2.77 -24.11 -26.15
N ASP A 38 -1.92 -24.67 -27.00
CA ASP A 38 -0.87 -23.97 -27.78
C ASP A 38 -0.10 -22.89 -26.99
N ASP A 39 -0.56 -21.65 -27.06
CA ASP A 39 0.03 -20.44 -26.45
C ASP A 39 -0.66 -20.01 -25.14
N MET A 40 -1.59 -20.78 -24.59
CA MET A 40 -2.35 -20.44 -23.39
C MET A 40 -2.11 -21.46 -22.27
N GLU A 41 -1.55 -21.00 -21.15
CA GLU A 41 -1.42 -21.76 -19.91
C GLU A 41 -2.33 -21.17 -18.82
N VAL A 42 -3.23 -21.99 -18.28
CA VAL A 42 -4.10 -21.62 -17.15
C VAL A 42 -3.63 -22.32 -15.89
N LYS A 43 -3.21 -21.55 -14.89
CA LYS A 43 -2.80 -22.03 -13.57
C LYS A 43 -3.83 -21.64 -12.52
N GLN A 44 -4.46 -22.64 -11.91
CA GLN A 44 -5.48 -22.38 -10.89
C GLN A 44 -4.83 -21.86 -9.60
N ILE A 45 -5.36 -20.75 -9.05
CA ILE A 45 -4.85 -20.15 -7.80
C ILE A 45 -5.72 -20.59 -6.61
N ASN A 46 -7.04 -20.36 -6.69
CA ASN A 46 -7.94 -20.67 -5.58
C ASN A 46 -9.37 -20.87 -6.08
N LYS A 47 -10.13 -21.73 -5.41
CA LYS A 47 -11.57 -21.88 -5.57
C LYS A 47 -12.26 -21.79 -4.22
N ARG A 48 -13.19 -20.84 -4.10
CA ARG A 48 -14.03 -20.60 -2.91
C ARG A 48 -15.51 -20.62 -3.29
N ALA A 49 -16.40 -20.70 -2.31
CA ALA A 49 -17.85 -20.70 -2.55
C ALA A 49 -18.32 -19.46 -3.34
N SER A 50 -17.63 -18.32 -3.20
CA SER A 50 -17.95 -17.09 -3.92
C SER A 50 -17.33 -16.98 -5.32
N GLY A 51 -16.54 -17.96 -5.78
CA GLY A 51 -15.91 -17.89 -7.10
C GLY A 51 -14.58 -18.61 -7.25
N GLN A 52 -13.92 -18.38 -8.38
CA GLN A 52 -12.67 -19.03 -8.78
C GLN A 52 -11.65 -17.98 -9.23
N ALA A 53 -10.39 -18.21 -8.89
CA ALA A 53 -9.25 -17.39 -9.28
C ALA A 53 -8.21 -18.27 -9.99
N PHE A 54 -7.69 -17.77 -11.11
CA PHE A 54 -6.67 -18.42 -11.92
C PHE A 54 -5.74 -17.37 -12.54
N GLU A 55 -4.51 -17.79 -12.82
CA GLU A 55 -3.52 -17.05 -13.59
C GLU A 55 -3.58 -17.55 -15.04
N LEU A 56 -3.65 -16.62 -15.99
CA LEU A 56 -3.63 -16.92 -17.42
C LEU A 56 -2.34 -16.38 -18.02
N ILE A 57 -1.47 -17.29 -18.47
CA ILE A 57 -0.19 -16.97 -19.10
C ILE A 57 -0.36 -17.19 -20.61
N LEU A 58 -0.36 -16.11 -21.37
CA LEU A 58 -0.43 -16.14 -22.85
C LEU A 58 0.96 -16.19 -23.49
N LYS A 59 1.98 -15.76 -22.76
CA LYS A 59 3.40 -15.80 -23.16
C LYS A 59 4.24 -15.95 -21.89
N PRO A 60 5.22 -16.85 -21.85
CA PRO A 60 6.12 -16.95 -20.72
C PRO A 60 6.87 -15.62 -20.55
N PRO A 61 7.21 -15.23 -19.31
CA PRO A 61 7.99 -14.03 -19.07
C PRO A 61 9.30 -14.11 -19.86
N SER A 62 9.58 -13.08 -20.64
CA SER A 62 10.83 -12.99 -21.40
C SER A 62 12.02 -12.96 -20.43
N PRO A 63 13.09 -13.74 -20.69
CA PRO A 63 14.25 -13.81 -19.79
C PRO A 63 14.99 -12.47 -19.59
N ILE A 64 14.62 -11.43 -20.35
CA ILE A 64 15.26 -10.10 -20.34
C ILE A 64 14.43 -9.07 -19.54
N SER A 65 13.16 -9.38 -19.20
CA SER A 65 12.32 -8.47 -18.43
C SER A 65 12.45 -8.74 -16.93
N GLU A 66 13.65 -8.52 -16.38
CA GLU A 66 13.70 -8.02 -15.01
C GLU A 66 12.83 -6.76 -14.98
N ALA A 67 11.88 -6.70 -14.03
CA ALA A 67 11.06 -5.51 -13.80
C ALA A 67 11.94 -4.27 -13.93
N PRO A 68 11.47 -3.17 -14.56
CA PRO A 68 12.27 -1.96 -14.74
C PRO A 68 13.02 -1.71 -13.44
N ARG A 69 14.35 -1.78 -13.49
CA ARG A 69 15.22 -1.55 -12.33
C ARG A 69 14.95 -0.11 -11.91
N THR A 70 13.86 0.10 -11.16
CA THR A 70 13.65 1.29 -10.38
C THR A 70 14.92 1.36 -9.57
N LEU A 71 15.70 2.42 -9.77
CA LEU A 71 16.92 2.67 -9.01
C LEU A 71 16.55 2.41 -7.56
N ALA A 72 16.99 1.25 -7.04
CA ALA A 72 16.43 0.72 -5.82
C ALA A 72 16.69 1.80 -4.78
N SER A 73 15.63 2.47 -4.34
CA SER A 73 15.75 3.41 -3.24
C SER A 73 16.39 2.61 -2.12
N PRO A 74 17.49 3.09 -1.50
CA PRO A 74 18.15 2.37 -0.43
C PRO A 74 17.04 1.92 0.52
N LYS A 75 16.98 0.63 0.84
CA LYS A 75 15.94 0.08 1.72
C LYS A 75 15.85 1.02 2.91
N LYS A 76 14.74 1.76 3.02
CA LYS A 76 14.54 2.67 4.14
C LYS A 76 14.66 1.78 5.37
N LYS A 77 15.68 2.03 6.20
CA LYS A 77 15.73 1.40 7.52
C LYS A 77 14.44 1.81 8.21
N ASP A 78 13.68 0.83 8.68
CA ASP A 78 12.47 1.10 9.45
C ASP A 78 12.88 1.93 10.66
N LEU A 79 12.47 3.19 10.68
CA LEU A 79 12.75 4.08 11.80
C LEU A 79 11.98 3.55 13.01
N SER A 80 12.67 3.38 14.15
CA SER A 80 12.00 2.97 15.37
C SER A 80 11.11 4.10 15.90
N LEU A 81 10.11 3.76 16.72
CA LEU A 81 9.25 4.75 17.38
C LEU A 81 10.10 5.77 18.18
N GLU A 82 11.15 5.29 18.85
CA GLU A 82 12.07 6.11 19.64
C GLU A 82 12.85 7.11 18.77
N GLU A 83 13.35 6.68 17.61
CA GLU A 83 14.04 7.57 16.68
C GLU A 83 13.12 8.66 16.10
N ILE A 84 11.84 8.34 15.87
CA ILE A 84 10.83 9.30 15.44
C ILE A 84 10.56 10.31 16.55
N GLN A 85 10.32 9.85 17.78
CA GLN A 85 10.08 10.71 18.94
C GLN A 85 11.26 11.65 19.19
N LYS A 86 12.48 11.13 19.16
CA LYS A 86 13.70 11.94 19.33
C LYS A 86 13.83 13.04 18.26
N LYS A 87 13.45 12.77 17.01
CA LYS A 87 13.46 13.79 15.95
C LYS A 87 12.39 14.87 16.18
N LEU A 88 11.22 14.50 16.68
CA LEU A 88 10.15 15.44 17.02
C LEU A 88 10.54 16.34 18.20
N GLU A 89 11.07 15.74 19.26
CA GLU A 89 11.56 16.47 20.44
C GLU A 89 12.68 17.45 20.07
N ALA A 90 13.65 17.02 19.27
CA ALA A 90 14.72 17.91 18.80
C ALA A 90 14.19 19.10 17.97
N ALA A 91 13.08 18.94 17.25
CA ALA A 91 12.44 20.04 16.53
C ALA A 91 11.70 20.99 17.47
N GLU A 92 11.06 20.44 18.51
CA GLU A 92 10.41 21.22 19.55
C GLU A 92 11.41 22.03 20.39
N GLU A 93 12.54 21.46 20.78
CA GLU A 93 13.57 22.19 21.52
C GLU A 93 14.17 23.34 20.72
N ARG A 94 14.35 23.18 19.39
CA ARG A 94 14.75 24.29 18.52
C ARG A 94 13.70 25.41 18.51
N ARG A 95 12.41 25.07 18.47
CA ARG A 95 11.32 26.06 18.52
C ARG A 95 11.34 26.82 19.85
N LYS A 96 11.40 26.10 20.98
CA LYS A 96 11.45 26.69 22.33
C LYS A 96 12.69 27.56 22.51
N SER A 97 13.85 27.13 22.02
CA SER A 97 15.09 27.89 22.12
C SER A 97 14.99 29.24 21.38
N GLN A 98 14.41 29.25 20.18
CA GLN A 98 14.17 30.49 19.43
C GLN A 98 13.20 31.42 20.16
N GLU A 99 12.10 30.87 20.68
CA GLU A 99 11.12 31.63 21.47
C GLU A 99 11.76 32.25 22.71
N ALA A 100 12.54 31.46 23.47
CA ALA A 100 13.26 31.93 24.65
C ALA A 100 14.25 33.04 24.32
N GLN A 101 14.95 32.96 23.18
CA GLN A 101 15.86 34.02 22.75
C GLN A 101 15.11 35.33 22.45
N VAL A 102 13.97 35.25 21.77
CA VAL A 102 13.13 36.42 21.49
C VAL A 102 12.60 37.02 22.79
N LEU A 103 12.08 36.20 23.70
CA LEU A 103 11.58 36.66 25.00
C LEU A 103 12.68 37.33 25.83
N LYS A 104 13.91 36.79 25.79
CA LYS A 104 15.07 37.40 26.46
C LYS A 104 15.35 38.81 25.93
N GLN A 105 15.40 38.99 24.61
CA GLN A 105 15.62 40.30 23.99
C GLN A 105 14.49 41.30 24.33
N LEU A 106 13.24 40.84 24.38
CA LEU A 106 12.11 41.68 24.80
C LEU A 106 12.24 42.09 26.28
N ALA A 107 12.68 41.19 27.15
CA ALA A 107 12.89 41.48 28.57
C ALA A 107 14.03 42.48 28.78
N GLU A 108 15.14 42.33 28.08
CA GLU A 108 16.27 43.28 28.08
C GLU A 108 15.81 44.68 27.64
N LYS A 109 15.01 44.77 26.57
CA LYS A 109 14.45 46.06 26.12
C LYS A 109 13.51 46.68 27.16
N ARG A 110 12.65 45.88 27.79
CA ARG A 110 11.75 46.31 28.87
C ARG A 110 12.51 46.84 30.09
N GLU A 111 13.64 46.23 30.41
CA GLU A 111 14.51 46.67 31.50
C GLU A 111 15.16 48.01 31.16
N HIS A 112 15.73 48.13 29.96
CA HIS A 112 16.32 49.38 29.50
C HIS A 112 15.30 50.54 29.48
N GLU A 113 14.07 50.29 29.03
CA GLU A 113 12.97 51.27 29.09
C GLU A 113 12.73 51.78 30.53
N ARG A 114 12.80 50.89 31.54
CA ARG A 114 12.65 51.28 32.95
C ARG A 114 13.85 52.06 33.47
N GLU A 115 15.07 51.63 33.16
CA GLU A 115 16.31 52.31 33.57
C GLU A 115 16.36 53.74 33.05
N VAL A 116 16.00 53.95 31.78
CA VAL A 116 15.96 55.29 31.17
C VAL A 116 14.96 56.19 31.89
N LEU A 117 13.75 55.70 32.18
CA LEU A 117 12.74 56.47 32.90
C LEU A 117 13.18 56.79 34.33
N GLN A 118 13.77 55.82 35.03
CA GLN A 118 14.29 56.03 36.38
C GLN A 118 15.41 57.08 36.37
N LYS A 119 16.37 56.97 35.45
CA LYS A 119 17.47 57.93 35.33
C LYS A 119 16.98 59.35 35.03
N ALA A 120 15.97 59.50 34.17
CA ALA A 120 15.37 60.81 33.89
C ALA A 120 14.74 61.44 35.15
N LEU A 121 14.10 60.64 36.01
CA LEU A 121 13.57 61.11 37.29
C LEU A 121 14.68 61.50 38.26
N GLU A 122 15.74 60.70 38.36
CA GLU A 122 16.90 60.98 39.21
C GLU A 122 17.62 62.26 38.79
N GLU A 123 17.88 62.46 37.50
CA GLU A 123 18.49 63.68 36.97
C GLU A 123 17.61 64.92 37.22
N ASN A 124 16.28 64.81 37.07
CA ASN A 124 15.35 65.91 37.36
C ASN A 124 15.30 66.28 38.85
N ASN A 125 15.46 65.31 39.76
CA ASN A 125 15.53 65.59 41.20
C ASN A 125 16.88 66.19 41.64
N ASN A 126 17.94 65.99 40.84
CA ASN A 126 19.28 66.50 41.10
C ASN A 126 19.55 67.89 40.51
N PHE A 127 18.61 68.43 39.71
CA PHE A 127 18.66 69.79 39.14
C PHE A 127 17.98 70.79 40.08
#